data_AF-A0A382IVM3-F1
#
_entry.id   AF-A0A382IVM3-F1
#
_cell.length_a   1.000
_cell.length_b   1.000
_cell.length_c   1.000
_cell.angle_alpha   90.00
_cell.angle_beta   90.00
_cell.angle_gamma   90.00
#
_symmetry.space_group_name_H-M   'P 1'
#
loop_
_entity.id
_entity.type
_entity.pdbx_description
1 polymer ?
#
loop_
_entity_poly.entity_id
_entity_poly.type
_entity_poly.pdbx_seq_one_letter_code
_entity_poly.pdbx_strand_id
1 'polypeptide(L)'
;MRGSTKPHLALDPARQWFLFAVIVYGASMLYSTFLWRRGFQRDNWINFGLLAAAFVLHTFAMAKRGFTLHHCPVNNLYEATTFVLWTIAAGSLALALLPKLRFLGVFTSPLLFCVGLFALWPGLDAEYIDNIPNFSSDWFKLHVPVILLGYGAFGLSATAGSMFLTQERNLKFHRARALFAILPPIQRLEKIITYTLVIGLALLTAGVGIGAAFVE
;
A
#
# COMPACT_ATOMS: atom_id res chain seq x y z
N MET A 1 37.53 -6.98 -26.85
CA MET A 1 36.33 -7.57 -26.22
C MET A 1 36.47 -7.41 -24.71
N ARG A 2 36.00 -6.29 -24.15
CA ARG A 2 36.14 -5.97 -22.72
C ARG A 2 34.85 -6.42 -22.04
N GLY A 3 34.95 -7.41 -21.16
CA GLY A 3 33.84 -7.87 -20.32
C GLY A 3 33.31 -6.71 -19.49
N SER A 4 32.13 -6.23 -19.84
CA SER A 4 31.33 -5.35 -18.99
C SER A 4 30.55 -6.22 -18.03
N THR A 5 31.22 -6.76 -17.02
CA THR A 5 30.54 -7.28 -15.82
C THR A 5 30.15 -6.07 -14.99
N LYS A 6 29.03 -5.42 -15.34
CA LYS A 6 28.33 -4.51 -14.43
C LYS A 6 28.03 -5.32 -13.15
N PRO A 7 28.27 -4.79 -11.93
CA PRO A 7 27.95 -5.52 -10.72
C PRO A 7 26.42 -5.61 -10.59
N HIS A 8 25.85 -6.75 -10.99
CA HIS A 8 24.42 -7.05 -10.97
C HIS A 8 23.78 -7.11 -9.55
N LEU A 9 24.40 -6.53 -8.52
CA LEU A 9 24.01 -6.74 -7.12
C LEU A 9 24.14 -5.52 -6.21
N ALA A 10 24.46 -4.33 -6.74
CA ALA A 10 24.31 -3.11 -5.96
C ALA A 10 22.83 -2.70 -5.98
N LEU A 11 22.07 -3.11 -4.96
CA LEU A 11 20.71 -2.60 -4.76
C LEU A 11 20.76 -1.07 -4.74
N ASP A 12 20.03 -0.41 -5.63
CA ASP A 12 19.86 1.04 -5.60
C ASP A 12 19.59 1.51 -4.17
N PRO A 13 20.21 2.61 -3.70
CA PRO A 13 20.04 3.04 -2.32
C PRO A 13 18.57 3.22 -1.93
N ALA A 14 17.71 3.68 -2.85
CA ALA A 14 16.26 3.79 -2.64
C ALA A 14 15.59 2.42 -2.44
N ARG A 15 15.99 1.41 -3.20
CA ARG A 15 15.48 0.03 -3.09
C ARG A 15 15.88 -0.63 -1.78
N GLN A 16 17.05 -0.30 -1.22
CA GLN A 16 17.47 -0.75 0.12
C GLN A 16 16.54 -0.20 1.20
N TRP A 17 16.18 1.08 1.13
CA TRP A 17 15.21 1.70 2.07
C TRP A 17 13.83 1.06 1.96
N PHE A 18 13.39 0.75 0.73
CA PHE A 18 12.14 0.04 0.53
C PHE A 18 12.18 -1.39 1.08
N LEU A 19 13.31 -2.09 0.93
CA LEU A 19 13.52 -3.41 1.53
C LEU A 19 13.42 -3.37 3.06
N PHE A 20 14.02 -2.36 3.72
CA PHE A 20 13.84 -2.17 5.16
C PHE A 20 12.37 -1.92 5.52
N ALA A 21 11.64 -1.11 4.73
CA ALA A 21 10.21 -0.91 4.94
C ALA A 21 9.41 -2.22 4.85
N VAL A 22 9.70 -3.06 3.84
CA VAL A 22 9.06 -4.39 3.67
C VAL A 22 9.38 -5.32 4.84
N ILE A 23 10.62 -5.34 5.34
CA ILE A 23 10.97 -6.11 6.55
C ILE A 23 10.13 -5.66 7.75
N VAL A 24 9.96 -4.35 7.94
CA VAL A 24 9.13 -3.83 9.05
C VAL A 24 7.65 -4.15 8.84
N TYR A 25 7.13 -4.12 7.60
CA TYR A 25 5.79 -4.64 7.29
C TYR A 25 5.66 -6.14 7.61
N GLY A 26 6.70 -6.93 7.36
CA GLY A 26 6.77 -8.35 7.73
C GLY A 26 6.76 -8.56 9.25
N ALA A 27 7.52 -7.76 10.00
CA ALA A 27 7.48 -7.78 11.47
C ALA A 27 6.09 -7.41 12.01
N SER A 28 5.44 -6.42 11.41
CA SER A 28 4.04 -6.04 11.68
C SER A 28 3.06 -7.19 11.41
N MET A 29 3.24 -7.92 10.30
CA MET A 29 2.45 -9.10 9.95
C MET A 29 2.66 -10.24 10.95
N LEU A 30 3.90 -10.56 11.32
CA LEU A 30 4.20 -11.60 12.30
C LEU A 30 3.58 -11.27 13.66
N TYR A 31 3.70 -10.01 14.09
CA TYR A 31 3.06 -9.54 15.33
C TYR A 31 1.53 -9.65 15.26
N SER A 32 0.93 -9.31 14.11
CA SER A 32 -0.51 -9.44 13.83
C SER A 32 -1.00 -10.89 13.96
N THR A 33 -0.28 -11.84 13.34
CA THR A 33 -0.63 -13.26 13.40
C THR A 33 -0.46 -13.84 14.81
N PHE A 34 0.52 -13.35 15.57
CA PHE A 34 0.72 -13.74 16.96
C PHE A 34 -0.39 -13.21 17.88
N LEU A 35 -0.83 -11.97 17.70
CA LEU A 35 -1.99 -11.38 18.39
C LEU A 35 -3.29 -12.15 18.09
N TRP A 36 -3.46 -12.58 16.84
CA TRP A 36 -4.61 -13.41 16.45
C TRP A 36 -4.64 -14.73 17.23
N ARG A 37 -3.49 -15.38 17.43
CA ARG A 37 -3.38 -16.64 18.19
C ARG A 37 -3.59 -16.46 19.70
N ARG A 38 -3.25 -15.30 20.27
CA ARG A 38 -3.37 -15.00 21.72
C ARG A 38 -4.69 -14.32 22.13
N GLY A 39 -5.63 -14.13 21.20
CA GLY A 39 -7.01 -13.73 21.54
C GLY A 39 -7.27 -12.22 21.65
N PHE A 40 -6.64 -11.38 20.80
CA PHE A 40 -6.97 -9.95 20.60
C PHE A 40 -6.97 -9.03 21.84
N GLN A 41 -6.48 -9.46 23.00
CA GLN A 41 -6.71 -8.77 24.28
C GLN A 41 -5.88 -7.50 24.56
N ARG A 42 -5.25 -6.87 23.56
CA ARG A 42 -4.43 -5.67 23.82
C ARG A 42 -4.49 -4.65 22.70
N ASP A 43 -4.66 -3.41 23.13
CA ASP A 43 -4.47 -2.15 22.44
C ASP A 43 -3.34 -2.19 21.39
N ASN A 44 -3.71 -2.11 20.11
CA ASN A 44 -2.85 -2.41 18.96
C ASN A 44 -1.83 -1.31 18.61
N TRP A 45 -1.35 -0.55 19.60
CA TRP A 45 -0.41 0.56 19.39
C TRP A 45 0.93 0.11 18.82
N ILE A 46 1.38 -1.10 19.16
CA ILE A 46 2.63 -1.66 18.65
C ILE A 46 2.54 -1.89 17.14
N ASN A 47 1.45 -2.48 16.66
CA ASN A 47 1.23 -2.70 15.23
C ASN A 47 1.05 -1.38 14.47
N PHE A 48 0.33 -0.42 15.06
CA PHE A 48 0.24 0.94 14.53
C PHE A 48 1.60 1.62 14.43
N GLY A 49 2.42 1.53 15.49
CA GLY A 49 3.78 2.07 15.50
C GLY A 49 4.69 1.42 14.47
N LEU A 50 4.61 0.09 14.30
CA LEU A 50 5.34 -0.64 13.26
C LEU A 50 4.90 -0.23 11.85
N LEU A 51 3.60 -0.09 11.60
CA LEU A 51 3.08 0.39 10.31
C LEU A 51 3.51 1.83 10.04
N ALA A 52 3.47 2.71 11.04
CA ALA A 52 3.92 4.09 10.91
C ALA A 52 5.42 4.15 10.62
N ALA A 53 6.24 3.37 11.33
CA ALA A 53 7.68 3.29 11.09
C ALA A 53 8.00 2.77 9.67
N ALA A 54 7.31 1.69 9.24
CA ALA A 54 7.45 1.17 7.88
C ALA A 54 7.02 2.20 6.83
N PHE A 55 5.93 2.94 7.08
CA PHE A 55 5.46 3.99 6.19
C PHE A 55 6.44 5.17 6.06
N VAL A 56 7.11 5.56 7.15
CA VAL A 56 8.16 6.59 7.11
C VAL A 56 9.33 6.12 6.25
N LEU A 57 9.81 4.87 6.45
CA LEU A 57 10.87 4.29 5.63
C LEU A 57 10.46 4.19 4.15
N HIS A 58 9.23 3.79 3.89
CA HIS A 58 8.68 3.68 2.54
C HIS A 58 8.58 5.06 1.87
N THR A 59 8.09 6.07 2.58
CA THR A 59 8.04 7.46 2.08
C THR A 59 9.44 7.98 1.79
N PHE A 60 10.42 7.69 2.64
CA PHE A 60 11.82 8.05 2.40
C PHE A 60 12.39 7.36 1.16
N ALA A 61 12.09 6.08 0.95
CA ALA A 61 12.48 5.35 -0.25
C ALA A 61 11.90 5.98 -1.52
N MET A 62 10.61 6.31 -1.53
CA MET A 62 9.95 6.97 -2.67
C MET A 62 10.50 8.37 -2.91
N ALA A 63 10.69 9.17 -1.85
CA ALA A 63 11.26 10.51 -1.96
C ALA A 63 12.66 10.47 -2.57
N LYS A 64 13.52 9.57 -2.07
CA LYS A 64 14.88 9.39 -2.60
C LYS A 64 14.86 9.00 -4.08
N ARG A 65 13.95 8.09 -4.48
CA ARG A 65 13.79 7.69 -5.89
C ARG A 65 13.30 8.85 -6.77
N GLY A 66 12.33 9.63 -6.30
CA GLY A 66 11.84 10.81 -7.01
C GLY A 66 12.92 11.89 -7.19
N PHE A 67 13.75 12.13 -6.16
CA PHE A 67 14.87 13.06 -6.27
C PHE A 67 15.96 12.60 -7.23
N THR A 68 16.24 11.29 -7.31
CA THR A 68 17.22 10.76 -8.27
C THR A 68 16.74 10.82 -9.72
N LEU A 69 15.44 10.77 -9.95
CA LEU A 69 14.84 10.74 -11.29
C LEU A 69 14.37 12.13 -11.77
N HIS A 70 14.29 13.12 -10.88
CA HIS A 70 13.72 14.46 -11.15
C HIS A 70 12.27 14.45 -11.66
N HIS A 71 11.56 13.33 -11.53
CA HIS A 71 10.14 13.19 -11.85
C HIS A 71 9.45 12.26 -10.84
N CYS A 72 8.11 12.21 -10.89
CA CYS A 72 7.35 11.31 -10.04
C CYS A 72 7.66 9.85 -10.40
N PRO A 73 8.02 8.98 -9.43
CA PRO A 73 8.34 7.58 -9.69
C PRO A 73 7.04 6.79 -9.92
N VAL A 74 6.61 6.70 -11.17
CA VAL A 74 5.40 5.97 -11.60
C VAL A 74 5.57 5.25 -12.94
N ASN A 75 6.78 5.25 -13.51
CA ASN A 75 7.00 4.83 -14.90
C ASN A 75 7.35 3.35 -15.05
N ASN A 76 7.68 2.69 -13.94
CA ASN A 76 8.02 1.28 -13.89
C ASN A 76 7.01 0.47 -13.09
N LEU A 77 6.96 -0.85 -13.29
CA LEU A 77 6.07 -1.73 -12.53
C LEU A 77 6.44 -1.76 -11.05
N TYR A 78 7.75 -1.72 -10.74
CA TYR A 78 8.25 -1.49 -9.37
C TYR A 78 7.66 -0.21 -8.78
N GLU A 79 7.84 0.92 -9.48
CA GLU A 79 7.44 2.24 -9.01
C GLU A 79 5.93 2.36 -8.81
N ALA A 80 5.15 1.91 -9.79
CA ALA A 80 3.69 1.83 -9.72
C ALA A 80 3.23 0.99 -8.52
N THR A 81 3.84 -0.18 -8.31
CA THR A 81 3.48 -1.05 -7.17
C THR A 81 3.83 -0.40 -5.84
N THR A 82 5.02 0.22 -5.71
CA THR A 82 5.40 0.94 -4.47
C THR A 82 4.45 2.10 -4.17
N PHE A 83 4.02 2.84 -5.20
CA PHE A 83 3.07 3.93 -5.05
C PHE A 83 1.69 3.41 -4.57
N VAL A 84 1.20 2.31 -5.13
CA VAL A 84 -0.05 1.67 -4.66
C VAL A 84 0.09 1.19 -3.22
N LEU A 85 1.24 0.62 -2.83
CA LEU A 85 1.47 0.22 -1.44
C LEU A 85 1.56 1.41 -0.49
N TRP A 86 2.17 2.51 -0.95
CA TRP A 86 2.27 3.75 -0.18
C TRP A 86 0.89 4.34 0.07
N THR A 87 0.01 4.37 -0.93
CA THR A 87 -1.37 4.86 -0.80
C THR A 87 -2.23 3.98 0.12
N ILE A 88 -2.11 2.65 0.02
CA ILE A 88 -2.76 1.71 0.97
C ILE A 88 -2.26 1.96 2.39
N ALA A 89 -0.93 2.07 2.58
CA ALA A 89 -0.34 2.29 3.89
C ALA A 89 -0.78 3.64 4.49
N ALA A 90 -0.73 4.71 3.71
CA ALA A 90 -1.19 6.05 4.11
C ALA A 90 -2.67 6.04 4.51
N GLY A 91 -3.53 5.45 3.66
CA GLY A 91 -4.97 5.35 3.93
C GLY A 91 -5.27 4.49 5.17
N SER A 92 -4.55 3.39 5.35
CA SER A 92 -4.70 2.54 6.54
C SER A 92 -4.27 3.24 7.83
N LEU A 93 -3.18 4.02 7.79
CA LEU A 93 -2.72 4.82 8.92
C LEU A 93 -3.69 5.95 9.24
N ALA A 94 -4.20 6.65 8.23
CA ALA A 94 -5.21 7.70 8.39
C ALA A 94 -6.48 7.14 9.06
N LEU A 95 -6.95 5.97 8.64
CA LEU A 95 -8.07 5.29 9.30
C LEU A 95 -7.69 4.85 10.72
N ALA A 96 -6.47 4.33 10.93
CA ALA A 96 -5.98 3.89 12.23
C ALA A 96 -5.76 5.03 13.25
N LEU A 97 -5.77 6.30 12.84
CA LEU A 97 -5.84 7.43 13.79
C LEU A 97 -7.13 7.38 14.62
N LEU A 98 -8.21 6.83 14.06
CA LEU A 98 -9.44 6.57 14.80
C LEU A 98 -9.26 5.34 15.70
N PRO A 99 -9.42 5.45 17.03
CA PRO A 99 -9.08 4.38 17.98
C PRO A 99 -9.72 3.02 17.65
N LYS A 100 -10.96 3.03 17.15
CA LYS A 100 -11.72 1.83 16.79
C LYS A 100 -11.27 1.16 15.48
N LEU A 101 -10.45 1.82 14.66
CA LEU A 101 -9.99 1.33 13.35
C LEU A 101 -8.50 0.94 13.35
N ARG A 102 -7.82 1.05 14.49
CA ARG A 102 -6.40 0.62 14.65
C ARG A 102 -6.16 -0.85 14.31
N PHE A 103 -7.21 -1.67 14.36
CA PHE A 103 -7.15 -3.08 13.98
C PHE A 103 -7.08 -3.30 12.47
N LEU A 104 -7.38 -2.28 11.65
CA LEU A 104 -7.26 -2.38 10.20
C LEU A 104 -5.83 -2.72 9.79
N GLY A 105 -4.83 -2.20 10.51
CA GLY A 105 -3.41 -2.49 10.29
C GLY A 105 -3.02 -3.97 10.37
N VAL A 106 -3.77 -4.77 11.16
CA VAL A 106 -3.56 -6.23 11.26
C VAL A 106 -3.86 -6.90 9.92
N PHE A 107 -4.88 -6.44 9.20
CA PHE A 107 -5.27 -6.95 7.89
C PHE A 107 -4.48 -6.31 6.76
N THR A 108 -4.09 -5.04 6.91
CA THR A 108 -3.28 -4.33 5.91
C THR A 108 -1.82 -4.80 5.88
N SER A 109 -1.22 -5.14 7.02
CA SER A 109 0.18 -5.58 7.10
C SER A 109 0.55 -6.80 6.23
N PRO A 110 -0.21 -7.92 6.19
CA PRO A 110 0.10 -9.03 5.29
C PRO A 110 -0.03 -8.64 3.81
N LEU A 111 -1.00 -7.79 3.45
CA LEU A 111 -1.13 -7.30 2.09
C LEU A 111 0.11 -6.48 1.68
N LEU A 112 0.53 -5.54 2.53
CA LEU A 112 1.71 -4.69 2.29
C LEU A 112 2.99 -5.52 2.19
N PHE A 113 3.15 -6.55 3.02
CA PHE A 113 4.31 -7.42 2.99
C PHE A 113 4.36 -8.29 1.72
N CYS A 114 3.28 -9.02 1.41
CA CYS A 114 3.25 -9.93 0.25
C CYS A 114 3.43 -9.17 -1.08
N VAL A 115 2.72 -8.05 -1.25
CA VAL A 115 2.84 -7.24 -2.46
C VAL A 115 4.17 -6.47 -2.47
N GLY A 116 4.70 -6.09 -1.30
CA GLY A 116 6.03 -5.49 -1.17
C GLY A 116 7.17 -6.42 -1.59
N LEU A 117 7.07 -7.72 -1.27
CA LEU A 117 8.01 -8.74 -1.76
C LEU A 117 7.92 -8.89 -3.28
N PHE A 118 6.71 -8.85 -3.84
CA PHE A 118 6.52 -8.85 -5.29
C PHE A 118 7.18 -7.63 -5.94
N ALA A 119 6.98 -6.44 -5.39
CA ALA A 119 7.63 -5.22 -5.88
C ALA A 119 9.16 -5.32 -5.84
N LEU A 120 9.74 -5.95 -4.81
CA LEU A 120 11.18 -6.16 -4.70
C LEU A 120 11.76 -7.17 -5.70
N TRP A 121 10.94 -7.83 -6.52
CA TRP A 121 11.44 -8.79 -7.51
C TRP A 121 12.37 -8.09 -8.52
N PRO A 122 13.58 -8.61 -8.78
CA PRO A 122 14.59 -7.91 -9.57
C PRO A 122 14.16 -7.64 -11.03
N GLY A 123 13.25 -8.43 -11.58
CA GLY A 123 12.70 -8.21 -12.93
C GLY A 123 11.62 -7.11 -13.03
N LEU A 124 11.20 -6.52 -11.91
CA LEU A 124 10.18 -5.46 -11.89
C LEU A 124 10.76 -4.05 -11.99
N ASP A 125 12.06 -3.89 -11.76
CA ASP A 125 12.77 -2.63 -11.90
C ASP A 125 13.48 -2.61 -13.27
N ALA A 126 12.69 -2.48 -14.35
CA ALA A 126 13.22 -2.24 -15.69
C ALA A 126 14.12 -0.98 -15.74
N GLU A 127 15.27 -1.07 -16.41
CA GLU A 127 16.12 0.10 -16.65
C GLU A 127 15.34 1.16 -17.43
N TYR A 128 15.54 2.42 -17.07
CA TYR A 128 14.99 3.56 -17.80
C TYR A 128 15.65 3.60 -19.18
N ILE A 129 14.98 3.05 -20.19
CA ILE A 129 15.37 3.26 -21.58
C ILE A 129 14.93 4.68 -21.91
N ASP A 130 15.86 5.52 -22.39
CA ASP A 130 15.66 6.92 -22.83
C ASP A 130 14.68 7.05 -24.01
N ASN A 131 13.50 6.47 -23.87
CA ASN A 131 12.35 6.83 -24.66
C ASN A 131 11.78 8.02 -23.91
N ILE A 132 12.18 9.22 -24.31
CA ILE A 132 11.52 10.46 -23.95
C ILE A 132 10.47 10.71 -25.04
N PRO A 133 9.23 10.18 -24.96
CA PRO A 133 8.15 10.86 -25.61
C PRO A 133 7.99 12.21 -24.91
N ASN A 134 8.34 13.27 -25.62
CA ASN A 134 8.10 14.65 -25.23
C ASN A 134 6.58 14.92 -25.30
N PHE A 135 5.81 14.45 -24.31
CA PHE A 135 4.39 14.76 -24.20
C PHE A 135 4.19 15.91 -23.21
N SER A 136 3.79 17.05 -23.78
CA SER A 136 3.98 18.39 -23.23
C SER A 136 2.93 18.85 -22.21
N SER A 137 1.83 18.11 -22.01
CA SER A 137 0.77 18.57 -21.12
C SER A 137 0.99 18.11 -19.68
N ASP A 138 1.01 19.07 -18.75
CA ASP A 138 1.13 18.77 -17.31
C ASP A 138 -0.06 17.94 -16.80
N TRP A 139 -1.20 17.98 -17.48
CA TRP A 139 -2.37 17.14 -17.22
C TRP A 139 -2.13 15.67 -17.51
N PHE A 140 -1.41 15.33 -18.59
CA PHE A 140 -1.04 13.94 -18.88
C PHE A 140 -0.14 13.37 -17.78
N LYS A 141 0.76 14.16 -17.17
CA LYS A 141 1.61 13.67 -16.07
C LYS A 141 0.81 13.26 -14.82
N LEU A 142 -0.40 13.81 -14.64
CA LEU A 142 -1.26 13.52 -13.49
C LEU A 142 -2.10 12.24 -13.65
N HIS A 143 -2.30 11.73 -14.86
CA HIS A 143 -3.19 10.58 -15.06
C HIS A 143 -2.70 9.33 -14.31
N VAL A 144 -1.40 9.01 -14.39
CA VAL A 144 -0.84 7.80 -13.73
C VAL A 144 -0.95 7.89 -12.20
N PRO A 145 -0.49 8.96 -11.52
CA PRO A 145 -0.68 9.08 -10.07
C PRO A 145 -2.13 8.98 -9.62
N VAL A 146 -3.08 9.58 -10.37
CA VAL A 146 -4.51 9.53 -10.06
C VAL A 146 -5.06 8.11 -10.16
N ILE A 147 -4.67 7.35 -11.20
CA ILE A 147 -5.03 5.94 -11.34
C ILE A 147 -4.44 5.11 -10.19
N LEU A 148 -3.17 5.33 -9.83
CA LEU A 148 -2.50 4.59 -8.75
C LEU A 148 -3.11 4.91 -7.36
N LEU A 149 -3.55 6.15 -7.13
CA LEU A 149 -4.35 6.50 -5.94
C LEU A 149 -5.67 5.72 -5.91
N GLY A 150 -6.34 5.57 -7.06
CA GLY A 150 -7.55 4.76 -7.19
C GLY A 150 -7.31 3.29 -6.82
N TYR A 151 -6.24 2.68 -7.35
CA TYR A 151 -5.83 1.32 -6.96
C TYR A 151 -5.52 1.20 -5.47
N GLY A 152 -4.89 2.22 -4.89
CA GLY A 152 -4.67 2.31 -3.45
C GLY A 152 -5.95 2.26 -2.63
N ALA A 153 -6.95 3.05 -3.04
CA ALA A 153 -8.26 3.08 -2.40
C ALA A 153 -9.01 1.75 -2.53
N PHE A 154 -8.92 1.05 -3.67
CA PHE A 154 -9.46 -0.29 -3.82
C PHE A 154 -8.73 -1.32 -2.95
N GLY A 155 -7.39 -1.23 -2.84
CA GLY A 155 -6.61 -2.04 -1.92
C GLY A 155 -7.04 -1.84 -0.46
N LEU A 156 -7.27 -0.59 -0.06
CA LEU A 156 -7.79 -0.27 1.26
C LEU A 156 -9.19 -0.85 1.49
N SER A 157 -10.08 -0.72 0.50
CA SER A 157 -11.42 -1.34 0.53
C SER A 157 -11.34 -2.86 0.67
N ALA A 158 -10.44 -3.53 -0.05
CA ALA A 158 -10.21 -4.97 0.09
C ALA A 158 -9.73 -5.36 1.49
N THR A 159 -8.81 -4.59 2.10
CA THR A 159 -8.38 -4.86 3.49
C THR A 159 -9.53 -4.68 4.49
N ALA A 160 -10.33 -3.62 4.35
CA ALA A 160 -11.50 -3.40 5.20
C ALA A 160 -12.57 -4.50 4.98
N GLY A 161 -12.76 -4.96 3.75
CA GLY A 161 -13.62 -6.08 3.39
C GLY A 161 -13.17 -7.41 4.00
N SER A 162 -11.86 -7.68 4.03
CA SER A 162 -11.33 -8.88 4.68
C SER A 162 -11.60 -8.90 6.19
N MET A 163 -11.52 -7.73 6.83
CA MET A 163 -11.88 -7.53 8.23
C MET A 163 -13.39 -7.73 8.45
N PHE A 164 -14.22 -7.22 7.53
CA PHE A 164 -15.67 -7.37 7.57
C PHE A 164 -16.10 -8.83 7.48
N LEU A 165 -15.58 -9.57 6.49
CA LEU A 165 -15.91 -10.99 6.29
C LEU A 165 -15.48 -11.85 7.48
N THR A 166 -14.32 -11.51 8.07
CA THR A 166 -13.86 -12.17 9.30
C THR A 166 -14.84 -11.94 10.44
N GLN A 167 -15.30 -10.70 10.64
CA GLN A 167 -16.26 -10.35 11.69
C GLN A 167 -17.63 -11.00 11.49
N GLU A 168 -18.13 -11.01 10.25
CA GLU A 168 -19.39 -11.65 9.88
C GLU A 168 -19.36 -13.16 10.12
N ARG A 169 -18.27 -13.83 9.71
CA ARG A 169 -18.07 -15.27 9.95
C ARG A 169 -18.06 -15.57 11.46
N ASN A 170 -17.35 -14.77 12.24
CA ASN A 170 -17.25 -14.96 13.70
C ASN A 170 -18.60 -14.76 14.42
N LEU A 171 -19.47 -13.90 13.90
CA LEU A 171 -20.83 -13.70 14.40
C LEU A 171 -21.72 -14.93 14.14
N LYS A 172 -21.65 -15.53 12.95
CA LYS A 172 -22.43 -16.73 12.59
C LYS A 172 -22.05 -17.96 13.44
N PHE A 173 -20.77 -18.13 13.76
CA PHE A 173 -20.26 -19.34 14.45
C PHE A 173 -20.22 -19.23 15.99
N HIS A 174 -20.89 -18.24 16.62
CA HIS A 174 -20.98 -18.07 18.09
C HIS A 174 -19.64 -18.07 18.86
N ARG A 175 -18.49 -17.94 18.18
CA ARG A 175 -17.13 -18.10 18.75
C ARG A 175 -16.57 -16.85 19.44
N ALA A 176 -17.30 -15.75 19.51
CA ALA A 176 -16.65 -14.43 19.48
C ALA A 176 -17.03 -13.45 20.60
N ARG A 177 -17.38 -13.90 21.81
CA ARG A 177 -17.66 -12.99 22.95
C ARG A 177 -16.49 -12.04 23.27
N ALA A 178 -15.25 -12.42 22.96
CA ALA A 178 -14.05 -11.60 23.16
C ALA A 178 -13.71 -10.65 21.98
N LEU A 179 -14.09 -10.98 20.74
CA LEU A 179 -13.76 -10.15 19.56
C LEU A 179 -14.67 -8.92 19.42
N PHE A 180 -15.92 -9.02 19.89
CA PHE A 180 -16.90 -7.93 19.83
C PHE A 180 -16.54 -6.72 20.68
N ALA A 181 -15.74 -6.88 21.73
CA ALA A 181 -15.32 -5.78 22.58
C ALA A 181 -14.26 -4.88 21.90
N ILE A 182 -13.59 -5.39 20.86
CA ILE A 182 -12.35 -4.84 20.35
C ILE A 182 -12.48 -4.37 18.88
N LEU A 183 -13.33 -5.03 18.09
CA LEU A 183 -13.57 -4.67 16.69
C LEU A 183 -14.64 -3.56 16.55
N PRO A 184 -14.51 -2.66 15.56
CA PRO A 184 -15.52 -1.64 15.28
C PRO A 184 -16.86 -2.27 14.90
N PRO A 185 -17.98 -1.53 15.06
CA PRO A 185 -19.29 -2.00 14.62
C PRO A 185 -19.31 -2.24 13.11
N ILE A 186 -19.95 -3.31 12.68
CA ILE A 186 -20.01 -3.78 11.29
C ILE A 186 -20.48 -2.66 10.34
N GLN A 187 -21.46 -1.86 10.77
CA GLN A 187 -22.00 -0.74 10.00
C GLN A 187 -20.96 0.36 9.71
N ARG A 188 -19.98 0.56 10.61
CA ARG A 188 -18.90 1.53 10.37
C ARG A 188 -17.91 0.98 9.35
N LEU A 189 -17.64 -0.32 9.38
CA LEU A 189 -16.74 -0.97 8.45
C LEU A 189 -17.34 -0.99 7.03
N GLU A 190 -18.64 -1.27 6.92
CA GLU A 190 -19.40 -1.16 5.67
C GLU A 190 -19.33 0.25 5.08
N LYS A 191 -19.53 1.30 5.90
CA LYS A 191 -19.36 2.69 5.44
C LYS A 191 -17.96 2.96 4.91
N ILE A 192 -16.92 2.48 5.60
CA ILE A 192 -15.53 2.67 5.18
C ILE A 192 -15.28 1.97 3.84
N ILE A 193 -15.76 0.73 3.70
CA ILE A 193 -15.67 -0.04 2.45
C ILE A 193 -16.34 0.74 1.32
N THR A 194 -17.57 1.20 1.52
CA THR A 194 -18.32 1.97 0.51
C THR A 194 -17.62 3.27 0.15
N TYR A 195 -17.19 4.07 1.13
CA TYR A 195 -16.48 5.33 0.86
C TYR A 195 -15.17 5.10 0.11
N THR A 196 -14.37 4.12 0.53
CA THR A 196 -13.09 3.82 -0.14
C THR A 196 -13.31 3.25 -1.55
N LEU A 197 -14.38 2.47 -1.77
CA LEU A 197 -14.80 2.02 -3.10
C LEU A 197 -15.21 3.18 -4.01
N VAL A 198 -16.06 4.08 -3.53
CA VAL A 198 -16.55 5.23 -4.31
C VAL A 198 -15.39 6.18 -4.63
N ILE A 199 -14.52 6.46 -3.65
CA ILE A 199 -13.31 7.27 -3.88
C ILE A 199 -12.40 6.60 -4.91
N GLY A 200 -12.16 5.29 -4.79
CA GLY A 200 -11.34 4.53 -5.75
C GLY A 200 -11.93 4.58 -7.16
N LEU A 201 -13.24 4.39 -7.29
CA LEU A 201 -13.94 4.47 -8.57
C LEU A 201 -13.90 5.86 -9.17
N ALA A 202 -14.11 6.91 -8.37
CA ALA A 202 -14.05 8.29 -8.82
C ALA A 202 -12.64 8.65 -9.30
N LEU A 203 -11.60 8.26 -8.56
CA LEU A 203 -10.20 8.48 -8.95
C LEU A 203 -9.84 7.71 -10.22
N LEU A 204 -10.24 6.44 -10.32
CA LEU A 204 -9.96 5.64 -11.51
C LEU A 204 -10.67 6.22 -12.74
N THR A 205 -11.94 6.63 -12.60
CA THR A 205 -12.71 7.25 -13.68
C THR A 205 -12.08 8.58 -14.11
N ALA A 206 -11.67 9.42 -13.16
CA ALA A 206 -10.98 10.67 -13.45
C ALA A 206 -9.63 10.43 -14.13
N GLY A 207 -8.84 9.47 -13.64
CA GLY A 207 -7.54 9.12 -14.21
C GLY A 207 -7.64 8.59 -15.64
N VAL A 208 -8.60 7.71 -15.91
CA VAL A 208 -8.89 7.22 -17.27
C VAL A 208 -9.40 8.36 -18.15
N GLY A 209 -10.25 9.25 -17.64
CA GLY A 209 -10.75 10.41 -18.37
C GLY A 209 -9.65 11.39 -18.76
N ILE A 210 -8.71 11.68 -17.84
CA ILE A 210 -7.54 12.51 -18.11
C ILE A 210 -6.64 11.83 -19.15
N GLY A 211 -6.39 10.52 -19.00
CA GLY A 211 -5.62 9.77 -19.99
C GLY A 211 -6.26 9.84 -21.38
N ALA A 212 -7.57 9.58 -21.48
CA ALA A 212 -8.28 9.60 -22.75
C ALA A 212 -8.35 10.99 -23.41
N ALA A 213 -8.43 12.07 -22.63
CA ALA A 213 -8.55 13.43 -23.15
C ALA A 213 -7.21 14.02 -23.64
N PHE A 214 -6.07 13.53 -23.14
CA PHE A 214 -4.75 14.09 -23.39
C PHE A 214 -3.75 13.09 -24.02
N VAL A 215 -4.23 11.91 -24.43
CA VAL A 215 -3.54 11.05 -25.40
C VAL A 215 -3.73 11.69 -26.78
N GLU A 216 -2.82 12.59 -27.14
CA GLU A 216 -2.58 13.06 -28.53
C GLU A 216 -1.13 12.76 -28.91
#